data_AF-A0A2X4UAG3-F1
#
_entry.id   AF-A0A2X4UAG3-F1
#
_cell.length_a   1.000
_cell.length_b   1.000
_cell.length_c   1.000
_cell.angle_alpha   90.00
_cell.angle_beta   90.00
_cell.angle_gamma   90.00
#
_symmetry.space_group_name_H-M   'P 1'
#
loop_
_entity.id
_entity.type
_entity.pdbx_description
1 polymer ?
#
loop_
_entity_poly.entity_id
_entity_poly.type
_entity_poly.pdbx_seq_one_letter_code
_entity_poly.pdbx_strand_id
1 'polypeptide(L)'
;MASFKIKNAAPIVVSLFVGGAVSVGLYHAFFTAESAPSAQVAQAQEKKVLFWYDPMYPNTKFDKPGKSPFMDMDLVPKYADEEIADGEQKPGIVIDPTQTQNLGLKTEKVRRGKLDYSLTIPASLSFNEYQYTVVQARAEGFIEKVYPLTIGDRVAKGDPLIEVTIPEWVEAQSEYLLLITTGAPSAQINGVLERLRLAGMSEEDIARLKKTKRAQTRFQIKAPIDGVITAFDLRNGMNISKDKIVAQIQGVDPIWLNAAVPESVAYLIKDASQFQASIPAYPEKRFRIEKWTLLPSVDPATRSLQVRIQLDNRDESLKPGMNAYLALSAQSPEMLLIPSRAVIDSGSEQRVITLDSEGRFVPKAIRIFHESNELTAVSDGLSENEAVVTSGLFLIDSEANISGALDKMRAQNSAEAPSGSHGGERPEHQGH
;
A
#
# COMPACT_ATOMS: atom_id res chain seq x y z
N MET A 1 -127.89 -28.03 25.80
CA MET A 1 -127.47 -28.18 24.39
C MET A 1 -127.77 -26.88 23.66
N ALA A 2 -126.74 -26.11 23.30
CA ALA A 2 -126.83 -25.03 22.34
C ALA A 2 -125.46 -24.86 21.68
N SER A 3 -125.41 -25.10 20.38
CA SER A 3 -124.23 -25.01 19.52
C SER A 3 -124.15 -23.59 18.97
N PHE A 4 -122.97 -22.94 19.08
CA PHE A 4 -122.68 -21.70 18.37
C PHE A 4 -121.47 -21.91 17.45
N LYS A 5 -121.70 -21.74 16.14
CA LYS A 5 -120.68 -21.75 15.08
C LYS A 5 -119.92 -20.41 15.07
N ILE A 6 -118.59 -20.48 15.20
CA ILE A 6 -117.66 -19.34 15.07
C ILE A 6 -117.33 -19.13 13.60
N LYS A 7 -117.70 -17.98 13.03
CA LYS A 7 -117.50 -17.65 11.60
C LYS A 7 -116.43 -16.58 11.33
N ASN A 8 -115.70 -16.09 12.34
CA ASN A 8 -114.79 -14.94 12.20
C ASN A 8 -113.37 -15.21 12.76
N ALA A 9 -112.76 -16.37 12.46
CA ALA A 9 -111.40 -16.70 12.93
C ALA A 9 -110.25 -16.18 12.02
N ALA A 10 -110.55 -15.69 10.82
CA ALA A 10 -109.53 -15.25 9.86
C ALA A 10 -108.92 -13.85 10.10
N PRO A 11 -109.62 -12.81 10.62
CA PRO A 11 -109.00 -11.50 10.84
C PRO A 11 -108.18 -11.41 12.15
N ILE A 12 -108.39 -12.33 13.10
CA ILE A 12 -107.76 -12.27 14.43
C ILE A 12 -106.30 -12.76 14.39
N VAL A 13 -105.99 -13.76 13.55
CA VAL A 13 -104.63 -14.32 13.43
C VAL A 13 -103.68 -13.37 12.68
N VAL A 14 -104.19 -12.55 11.75
CA VAL A 14 -103.37 -11.55 11.02
C VAL A 14 -103.03 -10.34 11.91
N SER A 15 -103.91 -9.96 12.85
CA SER A 15 -103.63 -8.87 13.81
C SER A 15 -102.53 -9.21 14.82
N LEU A 16 -102.33 -10.49 15.13
CA LEU A 16 -101.33 -10.94 16.11
C LEU A 16 -99.90 -10.91 15.55
N PHE A 17 -99.72 -11.12 14.24
CA PHE A 17 -98.40 -11.12 13.60
C PHE A 17 -97.90 -9.70 13.26
N VAL A 18 -98.79 -8.75 12.98
CA VAL A 18 -98.42 -7.35 12.73
C VAL A 18 -98.08 -6.62 14.04
N GLY A 19 -98.71 -6.98 15.16
CA GLY A 19 -98.42 -6.43 16.48
C GLY A 19 -97.02 -6.79 17.02
N GLY A 20 -96.54 -8.01 16.77
CA GLY A 20 -95.24 -8.49 17.26
C GLY A 20 -94.02 -7.86 16.55
N ALA A 21 -94.16 -7.48 15.28
CA ALA A 21 -93.08 -6.84 14.51
C ALA A 21 -92.89 -5.35 14.85
N VAL A 22 -93.95 -4.66 15.30
CA VAL A 22 -93.90 -3.24 15.68
C VAL A 22 -93.36 -3.05 17.10
N SER A 23 -93.56 -4.02 18.01
CA SER A 23 -93.06 -3.95 19.39
C SER A 23 -91.55 -4.15 19.54
N VAL A 24 -90.90 -4.89 18.62
CA VAL A 24 -89.43 -5.11 18.67
C VAL A 24 -88.67 -3.93 18.04
N GLY A 25 -89.24 -3.26 17.04
CA GLY A 25 -88.64 -2.08 16.39
C GLY A 25 -88.68 -0.81 17.25
N LEU A 26 -89.73 -0.62 18.07
CA LEU A 26 -89.87 0.58 18.91
C LEU A 26 -89.08 0.50 20.23
N TYR A 27 -88.78 -0.69 20.75
CA TYR A 27 -87.98 -0.85 21.96
C TYR A 27 -86.49 -0.54 21.72
N HIS A 28 -85.97 -0.85 20.52
CA HIS A 28 -84.59 -0.48 20.14
C HIS A 28 -84.40 0.99 19.79
N ALA A 29 -85.47 1.71 19.40
CA ALA A 29 -85.40 3.13 19.04
C ALA A 29 -85.53 4.09 20.24
N PHE A 30 -86.13 3.64 21.36
CA PHE A 30 -86.38 4.50 22.52
C PHE A 30 -85.41 4.32 23.71
N PHE A 31 -84.54 3.31 23.71
CA PHE A 31 -83.61 3.05 24.82
C PHE A 31 -82.14 3.39 24.54
N THR A 32 -81.83 4.04 23.42
CA THR A 32 -80.48 4.49 23.07
C THR A 32 -80.45 5.98 22.71
N ALA A 33 -80.98 6.82 23.60
CA ALA A 33 -80.83 8.27 23.49
C ALA A 33 -80.86 8.94 24.88
N GLU A 34 -79.74 8.89 25.61
CA GLU A 34 -79.17 10.04 26.34
C GLU A 34 -77.89 9.66 27.08
N SER A 35 -76.74 10.21 26.64
CA SER A 35 -75.68 10.84 27.47
C SER A 35 -74.40 11.03 26.62
N ALA A 36 -73.98 12.28 26.42
CA ALA A 36 -72.68 12.67 25.86
C ALA A 36 -71.61 12.77 26.97
N PRO A 37 -70.32 13.05 26.70
CA PRO A 37 -69.51 12.86 25.49
C PRO A 37 -68.26 12.00 25.77
N SER A 38 -67.83 11.16 24.83
CA SER A 38 -66.53 10.49 24.94
C SER A 38 -65.87 10.36 23.58
N ALA A 39 -64.61 10.78 23.53
CA ALA A 39 -63.70 10.81 22.40
C ALA A 39 -63.92 9.68 21.39
N GLN A 40 -64.20 10.07 20.13
CA GLN A 40 -64.09 9.16 19.00
C GLN A 40 -62.61 8.80 18.83
N VAL A 41 -62.28 7.60 19.28
CA VAL A 41 -61.12 6.83 18.86
C VAL A 41 -61.17 6.75 17.34
N ALA A 42 -60.20 7.41 16.70
CA ALA A 42 -59.90 7.18 15.31
C ALA A 42 -59.73 5.67 15.09
N GLN A 43 -60.43 5.13 14.09
CA GLN A 43 -60.16 3.79 13.59
C GLN A 43 -58.68 3.74 13.18
N ALA A 44 -57.88 3.10 14.02
CA ALA A 44 -56.49 2.80 13.71
C ALA A 44 -56.50 1.81 12.55
N GLN A 45 -56.17 2.33 11.38
CA GLN A 45 -55.72 1.55 10.24
C GLN A 45 -54.59 0.64 10.74
N GLU A 46 -54.77 -0.68 10.69
CA GLU A 46 -53.79 -1.66 11.16
C GLU A 46 -52.47 -1.47 10.41
N LYS A 47 -51.52 -0.76 11.04
CA LYS A 47 -50.17 -0.56 10.53
C LYS A 47 -49.47 -1.91 10.47
N LYS A 48 -48.94 -2.26 9.30
CA LYS A 48 -48.21 -3.52 9.09
C LYS A 48 -46.86 -3.45 9.81
N VAL A 49 -46.66 -4.35 10.78
CA VAL A 49 -45.38 -4.48 11.52
C VAL A 49 -44.38 -5.22 10.63
N LEU A 50 -43.18 -4.66 10.45
CA LEU A 50 -42.10 -5.23 9.64
C LEU A 50 -41.34 -6.33 10.39
N PHE A 51 -40.93 -6.03 11.62
CA PHE A 51 -40.32 -6.98 12.56
C PHE A 51 -40.39 -6.41 13.99
N TRP A 52 -40.19 -7.29 14.95
CA TRP A 52 -40.10 -7.00 16.38
C TRP A 52 -38.64 -7.08 16.80
N TYR A 53 -38.18 -6.20 17.69
CA TYR A 53 -36.79 -6.24 18.16
C TYR A 53 -36.69 -5.89 19.64
N ASP A 54 -35.58 -6.31 20.26
CA ASP A 54 -35.24 -5.96 21.63
C ASP A 54 -34.45 -4.64 21.62
N PRO A 55 -34.90 -3.59 22.33
CA PRO A 55 -34.20 -2.31 22.41
C PRO A 55 -32.73 -2.41 22.88
N MET A 56 -32.38 -3.45 23.64
CA MET A 56 -31.04 -3.68 24.16
C MET A 56 -30.16 -4.56 23.25
N TYR A 57 -30.77 -5.31 22.32
CA TYR A 57 -30.07 -6.08 21.29
C TYR A 57 -30.68 -5.82 19.89
N PRO A 58 -30.46 -4.63 19.31
CA PRO A 58 -31.17 -4.19 18.09
C PRO A 58 -30.82 -4.99 16.82
N ASN A 59 -29.72 -5.76 16.85
CA ASN A 59 -29.26 -6.54 15.70
C ASN A 59 -30.10 -7.81 15.44
N THR A 60 -30.91 -8.26 16.39
CA THR A 60 -31.70 -9.50 16.29
C THR A 60 -33.16 -9.17 15.99
N LYS A 61 -33.65 -9.57 14.81
CA LYS A 61 -35.02 -9.31 14.33
C LYS A 61 -35.92 -10.53 14.58
N PHE A 62 -37.14 -10.31 15.06
CA PHE A 62 -38.13 -11.34 15.35
C PHE A 62 -39.41 -11.12 14.53
N ASP A 63 -39.99 -12.20 14.00
CA ASP A 63 -41.16 -12.12 13.11
C ASP A 63 -42.51 -12.02 13.84
N LYS A 64 -42.51 -12.22 15.17
CA LYS A 64 -43.74 -12.28 15.98
C LYS A 64 -43.60 -11.45 17.27
N PRO A 65 -44.72 -10.88 17.77
CA PRO A 65 -44.75 -10.32 19.11
C PRO A 65 -44.42 -11.41 20.14
N GLY A 66 -43.63 -11.05 21.15
CA GLY A 66 -43.27 -11.97 22.22
C GLY A 66 -42.25 -11.35 23.17
N LYS A 67 -41.86 -12.12 24.18
CA LYS A 67 -40.77 -11.76 25.08
C LYS A 67 -39.42 -12.07 24.44
N SER A 68 -38.46 -11.17 24.60
CA SER A 68 -37.08 -11.37 24.15
C SER A 68 -36.48 -12.61 24.84
N PRO A 69 -35.88 -13.55 24.09
CA PRO A 69 -35.18 -14.71 24.66
C PRO A 69 -33.99 -14.34 25.56
N PHE A 70 -33.53 -13.08 25.49
CA PHE A 70 -32.32 -12.63 26.18
C PHE A 70 -32.61 -12.00 27.54
N MET A 71 -33.75 -11.30 27.71
CA MET A 71 -34.08 -10.61 28.97
C MET A 71 -35.57 -10.58 29.35
N ASP A 72 -36.41 -11.46 28.82
CA ASP A 72 -37.81 -11.68 29.24
C ASP A 72 -38.71 -10.40 29.23
N MET A 73 -38.27 -9.37 28.51
CA MET A 73 -39.01 -8.12 28.25
C MET A 73 -39.76 -8.20 26.92
N ASP A 74 -40.84 -7.43 26.81
CA ASP A 74 -41.67 -7.42 25.61
C ASP A 74 -40.93 -6.77 24.43
N LEU A 75 -40.90 -7.48 23.30
CA LEU A 75 -40.35 -6.97 22.04
C LEU A 75 -41.20 -5.78 21.56
N VAL A 76 -40.55 -4.80 20.93
CA VAL A 76 -41.21 -3.59 20.44
C VAL A 76 -41.49 -3.71 18.93
N PRO A 77 -42.71 -3.40 18.45
CA PRO A 77 -43.03 -3.48 17.02
C PRO A 77 -42.44 -2.31 16.25
N LYS A 78 -41.76 -2.59 15.13
CA LYS A 78 -41.38 -1.57 14.16
C LYS A 78 -42.38 -1.55 13.00
N TYR A 79 -43.07 -0.43 12.81
CA TYR A 79 -44.09 -0.25 11.79
C TYR A 79 -43.49 0.24 10.46
N ALA A 80 -44.13 -0.10 9.34
CA ALA A 80 -43.73 0.36 8.00
C ALA A 80 -43.98 1.87 7.74
N ASP A 81 -44.68 2.56 8.63
CA ASP A 81 -45.25 3.89 8.34
C ASP A 81 -44.55 5.01 9.11
N GLU A 82 -43.24 5.10 8.95
CA GLU A 82 -42.50 6.38 8.96
C GLU A 82 -41.83 6.61 7.59
N GLU A 83 -42.41 6.05 6.52
CA GLU A 83 -41.89 6.14 5.14
C GLU A 83 -43.04 6.09 4.11
N ILE A 84 -44.15 6.82 4.32
CA ILE A 84 -45.16 6.99 3.25
C ILE A 84 -45.72 8.43 3.26
N ALA A 85 -44.88 9.38 2.85
CA ALA A 85 -45.34 10.58 2.17
C ALA A 85 -44.45 10.73 0.93
N ASP A 86 -45.09 10.67 -0.24
CA ASP A 86 -44.52 10.76 -1.59
C ASP A 86 -43.71 9.56 -2.11
N GLY A 87 -44.44 8.56 -2.62
CA GLY A 87 -44.36 8.11 -4.03
C GLY A 87 -43.07 7.53 -4.63
N GLU A 88 -41.90 7.69 -4.04
CA GLU A 88 -40.64 7.11 -4.51
C GLU A 88 -39.87 6.58 -3.30
N GLN A 89 -39.62 5.27 -3.28
CA GLN A 89 -38.78 4.62 -2.27
C GLN A 89 -37.32 5.05 -2.47
N LYS A 90 -36.96 6.23 -1.95
CA LYS A 90 -35.60 6.76 -2.03
C LYS A 90 -34.72 6.06 -0.98
N PRO A 91 -33.56 5.49 -1.36
CA PRO A 91 -32.65 4.87 -0.40
C PRO A 91 -32.04 5.94 0.52
N GLY A 92 -31.99 5.68 1.83
CA GLY A 92 -31.34 6.56 2.82
C GLY A 92 -32.10 6.66 4.14
N ILE A 93 -31.56 7.46 5.07
CA ILE A 93 -32.20 7.82 6.34
C ILE A 93 -32.32 9.34 6.46
N VAL A 94 -33.43 9.80 7.03
CA VAL A 94 -33.59 11.19 7.47
C VAL A 94 -33.29 11.23 8.96
N ILE A 95 -32.38 12.10 9.39
CA ILE A 95 -32.13 12.37 10.80
C ILE A 95 -32.47 13.83 11.06
N ASP A 96 -33.07 14.12 12.22
CA ASP A 96 -33.42 15.47 12.63
C ASP A 96 -32.20 16.42 12.52
N PRO A 97 -32.31 17.55 11.79
CA PRO A 97 -31.24 18.53 11.66
C PRO A 97 -30.68 19.04 13.00
N THR A 98 -31.49 19.11 14.05
CA THR A 98 -31.04 19.53 15.39
C THR A 98 -30.13 18.49 16.04
N GLN A 99 -30.40 17.21 15.84
CA GLN A 99 -29.57 16.11 16.35
C GLN A 99 -28.23 16.03 15.61
N THR A 100 -28.25 16.17 14.28
CA THR A 100 -27.03 16.18 13.48
C THR A 100 -26.13 17.38 13.80
N GLN A 101 -26.73 18.55 14.08
CA GLN A 101 -26.00 19.75 14.50
C GLN A 101 -25.40 19.60 15.91
N ASN A 102 -26.15 19.05 16.86
CA ASN A 102 -25.66 18.77 18.22
C ASN A 102 -24.52 17.73 18.22
N LEU A 103 -24.54 16.78 17.28
CA LEU A 103 -23.48 15.79 17.11
C LEU A 103 -22.21 16.38 16.46
N GLY A 104 -22.27 17.61 15.93
CA GLY A 104 -21.14 18.25 15.27
C GLY A 104 -20.76 17.55 13.95
N LEU A 105 -21.76 17.03 13.23
CA LEU A 105 -21.55 16.32 11.97
C LEU A 105 -20.81 17.21 10.96
N LYS A 106 -19.78 16.63 10.32
CA LYS A 106 -19.01 17.29 9.26
C LYS A 106 -19.07 16.47 8.00
N THR A 107 -19.32 17.14 6.88
CA THR A 107 -19.26 16.54 5.55
C THR A 107 -18.13 17.15 4.75
N GLU A 108 -17.53 16.36 3.89
CA GLU A 108 -16.52 16.82 2.95
C GLU A 108 -16.92 16.39 1.53
N LYS A 109 -16.56 17.19 0.52
CA LYS A 109 -16.90 16.86 -0.86
C LYS A 109 -15.89 15.87 -1.44
N VAL A 110 -16.38 14.88 -2.17
CA VAL A 110 -15.55 14.00 -3.01
C VAL A 110 -14.88 14.86 -4.08
N ARG A 111 -13.56 14.81 -4.15
CA ARG A 111 -12.76 15.56 -5.12
C ARG A 111 -12.00 14.62 -6.03
N ARG A 112 -11.85 14.97 -7.30
CA ARG A 112 -10.96 14.27 -8.21
C ARG A 112 -9.54 14.81 -8.05
N GLY A 113 -8.57 13.92 -7.92
CA GLY A 113 -7.17 14.32 -7.77
C GLY A 113 -6.21 13.14 -7.78
N LYS A 114 -4.92 13.44 -7.66
CA LYS A 114 -3.88 12.43 -7.50
C LYS A 114 -3.61 12.23 -6.02
N LEU A 115 -3.50 10.98 -5.60
CA LEU A 115 -3.09 10.61 -4.25
C LEU A 115 -1.55 10.65 -4.20
N ASP A 116 -1.02 11.44 -3.27
CA ASP A 116 0.41 11.47 -2.98
C ASP A 116 0.76 10.32 -2.05
N TYR A 117 1.45 9.32 -2.58
CA TYR A 117 2.01 8.21 -1.82
C TYR A 117 3.32 8.65 -1.16
N SER A 118 3.39 8.47 0.16
CA SER A 118 4.65 8.54 0.89
C SER A 118 4.94 7.18 1.52
N LEU A 119 6.03 6.55 1.07
CA LEU A 119 6.51 5.29 1.64
C LEU A 119 7.93 5.45 2.13
N THR A 120 8.19 5.07 3.37
CA THR A 120 9.55 5.02 3.92
C THR A 120 10.10 3.61 3.82
N ILE A 121 11.24 3.47 3.16
CA ILE A 121 11.85 2.19 2.81
C ILE A 121 13.20 2.08 3.53
N PRO A 122 13.48 0.97 4.23
CA PRO A 122 14.79 0.77 4.83
C PRO A 122 15.86 0.58 3.75
N ALA A 123 17.02 1.16 3.99
CA ALA A 123 18.16 1.10 3.10
C ALA A 123 19.48 0.94 3.85
N SER A 124 20.51 0.48 3.15
CA SER A 124 21.86 0.37 3.69
C SER A 124 22.86 1.04 2.76
N LEU A 125 23.87 1.67 3.36
CA LEU A 125 25.00 2.22 2.63
C LEU A 125 26.01 1.11 2.33
N SER A 126 26.45 1.01 1.08
CA SER A 126 27.45 0.06 0.63
C SER A 126 28.57 0.77 -0.12
N PHE A 127 29.68 0.07 -0.27
CA PHE A 127 30.72 0.50 -1.20
C PHE A 127 30.19 0.61 -2.62
N ASN A 128 30.89 1.40 -3.42
CA ASN A 128 30.63 1.53 -4.84
C ASN A 128 31.31 0.39 -5.60
N GLU A 129 30.54 -0.56 -6.09
CA GLU A 129 31.09 -1.72 -6.81
C GLU A 129 31.62 -1.37 -8.20
N TYR A 130 31.33 -0.17 -8.74
CA TYR A 130 32.01 0.31 -9.96
C TYR A 130 33.44 0.77 -9.69
N GLN A 131 33.73 1.19 -8.46
CA GLN A 131 35.07 1.54 -8.00
C GLN A 131 35.66 0.38 -7.20
N TYR A 132 35.63 -0.82 -7.77
CA TYR A 132 36.18 -2.03 -7.18
C TYR A 132 37.47 -2.42 -7.89
N THR A 133 38.57 -2.51 -7.17
CA THR A 133 39.85 -2.96 -7.72
C THR A 133 40.46 -4.08 -6.90
N VAL A 134 41.04 -5.05 -7.60
CA VAL A 134 41.85 -6.10 -6.98
C VAL A 134 43.26 -5.93 -7.51
N VAL A 135 44.17 -5.57 -6.61
CA VAL A 135 45.57 -5.40 -6.93
C VAL A 135 46.24 -6.78 -6.84
N GLN A 136 46.86 -7.20 -7.94
CA GLN A 136 47.62 -8.46 -8.03
C GLN A 136 49.00 -8.19 -8.63
N ALA A 137 49.97 -9.03 -8.30
CA ALA A 137 51.27 -8.97 -8.94
C ALA A 137 51.19 -9.49 -10.38
N ARG A 138 51.93 -8.84 -11.30
CA ARG A 138 52.00 -9.26 -12.71
C ARG A 138 52.97 -10.41 -12.94
N ALA A 139 53.91 -10.60 -12.01
CA ALA A 139 55.00 -11.56 -12.06
C ALA A 139 55.29 -12.09 -10.65
N GLU A 140 55.93 -13.25 -10.58
CA GLU A 140 56.30 -13.87 -9.30
C GLU A 140 57.50 -13.15 -8.67
N GLY A 141 57.55 -13.16 -7.34
CA GLY A 141 58.58 -12.47 -6.61
C GLY A 141 58.51 -12.68 -5.11
N PHE A 142 59.28 -11.89 -4.38
CA PHE A 142 59.26 -11.87 -2.91
C PHE A 142 59.09 -10.45 -2.39
N ILE A 143 58.36 -10.34 -1.28
CA ILE A 143 58.00 -9.07 -0.66
C ILE A 143 59.17 -8.59 0.20
N GLU A 144 59.73 -7.44 -0.15
CA GLU A 144 60.80 -6.80 0.62
C GLU A 144 60.25 -5.94 1.74
N LYS A 145 59.14 -5.25 1.47
CA LYS A 145 58.54 -4.31 2.40
C LYS A 145 57.04 -4.18 2.19
N VAL A 146 56.29 -4.23 3.27
CA VAL A 146 54.86 -3.90 3.36
C VAL A 146 54.76 -2.56 4.06
N TYR A 147 54.02 -1.62 3.48
CA TYR A 147 53.75 -0.32 4.09
C TYR A 147 52.76 -0.49 5.26
N PRO A 148 52.69 0.44 6.22
CA PRO A 148 51.84 0.32 7.41
C PRO A 148 50.36 0.54 7.04
N LEU A 149 49.76 -0.47 6.38
CA LEU A 149 48.40 -0.50 5.90
C LEU A 149 47.72 -1.79 6.38
N THR A 150 46.45 -1.69 6.73
CA THR A 150 45.61 -2.82 7.13
C THR A 150 44.21 -2.70 6.54
N ILE A 151 43.42 -3.77 6.65
CA ILE A 151 42.01 -3.78 6.28
C ILE A 151 41.27 -2.69 7.08
N GLY A 152 40.49 -1.86 6.38
CA GLY A 152 39.77 -0.72 6.92
C GLY A 152 40.47 0.63 6.71
N ASP A 153 41.74 0.64 6.34
CA ASP A 153 42.46 1.90 6.07
C ASP A 153 42.01 2.51 4.73
N ARG A 154 41.97 3.85 4.71
CA ARG A 154 41.76 4.64 3.50
C ARG A 154 43.10 4.84 2.78
N VAL A 155 43.10 4.62 1.48
CA VAL A 155 44.24 4.88 0.59
C VAL A 155 43.83 5.81 -0.54
N ALA A 156 44.74 6.72 -0.90
CA ALA A 156 44.63 7.54 -2.08
C ALA A 156 45.28 6.85 -3.29
N LYS A 157 44.85 7.24 -4.49
CA LYS A 157 45.45 6.79 -5.73
C LYS A 157 46.94 7.13 -5.76
N GLY A 158 47.77 6.11 -5.94
CA GLY A 158 49.22 6.22 -5.97
C GLY A 158 49.91 5.91 -4.64
N ASP A 159 49.16 5.71 -3.56
CA ASP A 159 49.74 5.32 -2.27
C ASP A 159 50.45 3.96 -2.39
N PRO A 160 51.67 3.84 -1.85
CA PRO A 160 52.44 2.61 -1.96
C PRO A 160 51.90 1.55 -1.00
N LEU A 161 51.62 0.36 -1.53
CA LEU A 161 51.09 -0.78 -0.76
C LEU A 161 52.22 -1.70 -0.30
N ILE A 162 53.03 -2.16 -1.25
CA ILE A 162 54.15 -3.06 -1.01
C ILE A 162 55.31 -2.78 -1.96
N GLU A 163 56.49 -3.28 -1.60
CA GLU A 163 57.67 -3.36 -2.44
C GLU A 163 58.04 -4.82 -2.65
N VAL A 164 58.19 -5.18 -3.92
CA VAL A 164 58.41 -6.56 -4.37
C VAL A 164 59.62 -6.59 -5.28
N THR A 165 60.44 -7.63 -5.14
CA THR A 165 61.48 -7.94 -6.12
C THR A 165 61.01 -8.99 -7.10
N ILE A 166 61.10 -8.66 -8.40
CA ILE A 166 60.61 -9.49 -9.52
C ILE A 166 61.79 -9.83 -10.43
N PRO A 167 62.36 -11.05 -10.31
CA PRO A 167 63.51 -11.47 -11.11
C PRO A 167 63.19 -11.72 -12.60
N GLU A 168 61.95 -12.08 -12.92
CA GLU A 168 61.49 -12.51 -14.25
C GLU A 168 61.85 -11.50 -15.36
N TRP A 169 61.86 -10.21 -15.06
CA TRP A 169 62.10 -9.17 -16.07
C TRP A 169 63.58 -8.83 -16.28
N VAL A 170 64.51 -9.33 -15.47
CA VAL A 170 65.92 -8.90 -15.49
C VAL A 170 66.62 -9.29 -16.79
N GLU A 171 66.27 -10.44 -17.38
CA GLU A 171 66.87 -10.94 -18.62
C GLU A 171 66.57 -9.99 -19.80
N ALA A 172 65.29 -9.71 -20.04
CA ALA A 172 64.86 -8.81 -21.11
C ALA A 172 65.33 -7.36 -20.89
N GLN A 173 65.45 -6.91 -19.64
CA GLN A 173 66.06 -5.61 -19.32
C GLN A 173 67.55 -5.56 -19.67
N SER A 174 68.30 -6.63 -19.40
CA SER A 174 69.73 -6.71 -19.73
C SER A 174 69.96 -6.74 -21.23
N GLU A 175 69.10 -7.46 -21.98
CA GLU A 175 69.09 -7.46 -23.44
C GLU A 175 68.82 -6.04 -24.00
N TYR A 176 67.83 -5.33 -23.45
CA TYR A 176 67.54 -3.94 -23.83
C TYR A 176 68.76 -3.03 -23.60
N LEU A 177 69.40 -3.10 -22.43
CA LEU A 177 70.57 -2.27 -22.11
C LEU A 177 71.77 -2.56 -23.03
N LEU A 178 71.96 -3.83 -23.42
CA LEU A 178 72.97 -4.22 -24.39
C LEU A 178 72.69 -3.60 -25.76
N LEU A 179 71.45 -3.71 -26.26
CA LEU A 179 71.05 -3.17 -27.57
C LEU A 179 71.20 -1.64 -27.66
N ILE A 180 70.92 -0.92 -26.57
CA ILE A 180 71.18 0.53 -26.52
C ILE A 180 72.69 0.82 -26.58
N THR A 181 73.50 0.00 -25.90
CA THR A 181 74.95 0.20 -25.82
C THR A 181 75.62 -0.11 -27.17
N THR A 182 75.12 -1.10 -27.91
CA THR A 182 75.63 -1.47 -29.24
C THR A 182 75.06 -0.63 -30.39
N GLY A 183 74.08 0.24 -30.13
CA GLY A 183 73.49 1.11 -31.15
C GLY A 183 72.56 0.38 -32.12
N ALA A 184 71.81 -0.61 -31.65
CA ALA A 184 70.90 -1.41 -32.48
C ALA A 184 69.76 -0.57 -33.11
N PRO A 185 69.16 -1.04 -34.22
CA PRO A 185 68.01 -0.38 -34.84
C PRO A 185 66.83 -0.22 -33.88
N SER A 186 66.08 0.89 -34.01
CA SER A 186 64.93 1.22 -33.15
C SER A 186 63.84 0.14 -33.14
N ALA A 187 63.65 -0.58 -34.25
CA ALA A 187 62.69 -1.69 -34.34
C ALA A 187 63.02 -2.83 -33.37
N GLN A 188 64.30 -3.18 -33.21
CA GLN A 188 64.73 -4.23 -32.26
C GLN A 188 64.54 -3.77 -30.82
N ILE A 189 64.93 -2.53 -30.52
CA ILE A 189 64.76 -1.93 -29.20
C ILE A 189 63.28 -1.90 -28.79
N ASN A 190 62.40 -1.46 -29.70
CA ASN A 190 60.96 -1.44 -29.47
C ASN A 190 60.38 -2.85 -29.29
N GLY A 191 60.91 -3.84 -30.01
CA GLY A 191 60.52 -5.25 -29.84
C GLY A 191 60.81 -5.78 -28.43
N VAL A 192 61.97 -5.44 -27.83
CA VAL A 192 62.29 -5.82 -26.45
C VAL A 192 61.40 -5.10 -25.44
N LEU A 193 61.15 -3.80 -25.65
CA LEU A 193 60.26 -3.02 -24.78
C LEU A 193 58.82 -3.56 -24.80
N GLU A 194 58.33 -3.97 -25.97
CA GLU A 194 57.00 -4.57 -26.10
C GLU A 194 56.96 -5.95 -25.40
N ARG A 195 58.02 -6.75 -25.48
CA ARG A 195 58.14 -7.99 -24.70
C ARG A 195 58.07 -7.73 -23.19
N LEU A 196 58.76 -6.69 -22.69
CA LEU A 196 58.68 -6.30 -21.27
C LEU A 196 57.27 -5.87 -20.86
N ARG A 197 56.59 -5.08 -21.71
CA ARG A 197 55.20 -4.64 -21.48
C ARG A 197 54.25 -5.82 -21.44
N LEU A 198 54.38 -6.77 -22.37
CA LEU A 198 53.57 -7.99 -22.43
C LEU A 198 53.88 -8.96 -21.28
N ALA A 199 55.12 -8.97 -20.78
CA ALA A 199 55.51 -9.69 -19.57
C ALA A 199 54.96 -9.06 -18.27
N GLY A 200 54.26 -7.93 -18.37
CA GLY A 200 53.55 -7.28 -17.27
C GLY A 200 54.34 -6.20 -16.53
N MET A 201 55.49 -5.78 -17.04
CA MET A 201 56.22 -4.64 -16.50
C MET A 201 55.42 -3.34 -16.75
N SER A 202 55.28 -2.49 -15.73
CA SER A 202 54.49 -1.25 -15.85
C SER A 202 55.18 -0.23 -16.77
N GLU A 203 54.40 0.61 -17.45
CA GLU A 203 54.93 1.70 -18.29
C GLU A 203 55.79 2.69 -17.49
N GLU A 204 55.44 2.95 -16.23
CA GLU A 204 56.21 3.79 -15.32
C GLU A 204 57.60 3.20 -15.05
N ASP A 205 57.68 1.88 -14.86
CA ASP A 205 58.94 1.19 -14.59
C ASP A 205 59.77 1.00 -15.86
N ILE A 206 59.14 0.81 -17.01
CA ILE A 206 59.82 0.83 -18.31
C ILE A 206 60.41 2.22 -18.57
N ALA A 207 59.69 3.30 -18.26
CA ALA A 207 60.23 4.65 -18.35
C ALA A 207 61.40 4.88 -17.38
N ARG A 208 61.36 4.29 -16.18
CA ARG A 208 62.47 4.31 -15.22
C ARG A 208 63.70 3.58 -15.75
N LEU A 209 63.54 2.41 -16.38
CA LEU A 209 64.61 1.68 -17.05
C LEU A 209 65.28 2.54 -18.14
N LYS A 210 64.47 3.14 -19.03
CA LYS A 210 64.94 4.05 -20.10
C LYS A 210 65.75 5.22 -19.54
N LYS A 211 65.26 5.86 -18.49
CA LYS A 211 65.85 7.06 -17.88
C LYS A 211 67.16 6.75 -17.13
N THR A 212 67.16 5.68 -16.35
CA THR A 212 68.28 5.32 -15.46
C THR A 212 69.36 4.50 -16.14
N LYS A 213 69.03 3.84 -17.27
CA LYS A 213 69.90 2.89 -17.98
C LYS A 213 70.46 1.80 -17.05
N ARG A 214 69.66 1.35 -16.09
CA ARG A 214 69.99 0.29 -15.13
C ARG A 214 68.83 -0.67 -15.01
N ALA A 215 69.13 -1.96 -14.86
CA ALA A 215 68.12 -2.98 -14.61
C ALA A 215 67.40 -2.69 -13.29
N GLN A 216 66.06 -2.73 -13.33
CA GLN A 216 65.17 -2.57 -12.19
C GLN A 216 64.83 -3.97 -11.66
N THR A 217 65.05 -4.19 -10.37
CA THR A 217 64.72 -5.45 -9.69
C THR A 217 63.61 -5.27 -8.65
N ARG A 218 63.56 -4.10 -8.00
CA ARG A 218 62.59 -3.74 -6.97
C ARG A 218 61.51 -2.84 -7.55
N PHE A 219 60.27 -3.24 -7.37
CA PHE A 219 59.07 -2.57 -7.88
C PHE A 219 58.14 -2.21 -6.72
N GLN A 220 57.42 -1.10 -6.88
CA GLN A 220 56.42 -0.66 -5.92
C GLN A 220 55.03 -0.92 -6.50
N ILE A 221 54.22 -1.68 -5.78
CA ILE A 221 52.81 -1.84 -6.12
C ILE A 221 52.02 -0.78 -5.35
N LYS A 222 51.27 0.04 -6.07
CA LYS A 222 50.51 1.18 -5.54
C LYS A 222 49.01 0.99 -5.68
N ALA A 223 48.24 1.75 -4.91
CA ALA A 223 46.78 1.83 -5.06
C ALA A 223 46.40 2.47 -6.42
N PRO A 224 45.58 1.82 -7.27
CA PRO A 224 45.21 2.36 -8.58
C PRO A 224 44.05 3.37 -8.52
N ILE A 225 43.29 3.37 -7.43
CA ILE A 225 42.13 4.24 -7.16
C ILE A 225 42.14 4.70 -5.71
N ASP A 226 41.40 5.78 -5.43
CA ASP A 226 41.06 6.20 -4.07
C ASP A 226 40.01 5.25 -3.48
N GLY A 227 40.13 4.90 -2.20
CA GLY A 227 39.15 4.06 -1.53
C GLY A 227 39.60 3.48 -0.20
N VAL A 228 38.90 2.45 0.25
CA VAL A 228 39.17 1.73 1.50
C VAL A 228 39.64 0.32 1.19
N ILE A 229 40.66 -0.15 1.92
CA ILE A 229 41.18 -1.51 1.81
C ILE A 229 40.19 -2.48 2.46
N THR A 230 39.61 -3.40 1.69
CA THR A 230 38.67 -4.42 2.18
C THR A 230 39.31 -5.80 2.33
N ALA A 231 40.46 -6.04 1.72
CA ALA A 231 41.26 -7.26 1.90
C ALA A 231 42.75 -6.94 1.75
N PHE A 232 43.59 -7.50 2.63
CA PHE A 232 45.04 -7.27 2.64
C PHE A 232 45.76 -8.40 3.37
N ASP A 233 46.23 -9.40 2.61
CA ASP A 233 46.73 -10.67 3.16
C ASP A 233 48.24 -10.86 3.00
N LEU A 234 49.00 -9.75 2.94
CA LEU A 234 50.45 -9.78 2.75
C LEU A 234 51.21 -9.27 3.97
N ARG A 235 52.33 -9.94 4.26
CA ARG A 235 53.27 -9.60 5.34
C ARG A 235 54.70 -9.62 4.81
N ASN A 236 55.59 -8.91 5.51
CA ASN A 236 57.03 -8.90 5.18
C ASN A 236 57.59 -10.32 5.12
N GLY A 237 58.41 -10.60 4.11
CA GLY A 237 59.07 -11.90 3.92
C GLY A 237 58.23 -12.97 3.22
N MET A 238 56.98 -12.68 2.84
CA MET A 238 56.17 -13.60 2.04
C MET A 238 56.57 -13.60 0.55
N ASN A 239 56.38 -14.74 -0.11
CA ASN A 239 56.42 -14.81 -1.57
C ASN A 239 55.08 -14.33 -2.15
N ILE A 240 55.18 -13.65 -3.30
CA ILE A 240 54.04 -13.22 -4.09
C ILE A 240 53.96 -14.00 -5.40
N SER A 241 52.74 -14.27 -5.82
CA SER A 241 52.41 -14.99 -7.04
C SER A 241 51.25 -14.27 -7.75
N LYS A 242 50.99 -14.61 -9.01
CA LYS A 242 50.00 -13.91 -9.86
C LYS A 242 48.56 -14.09 -9.37
N ASP A 243 48.27 -15.17 -8.65
CA ASP A 243 46.97 -15.50 -8.07
C ASP A 243 46.69 -14.77 -6.74
N LYS A 244 47.74 -14.36 -6.02
CA LYS A 244 47.57 -13.70 -4.72
C LYS A 244 47.05 -12.26 -4.86
N ILE A 245 46.06 -11.95 -4.04
CA ILE A 245 45.54 -10.60 -3.87
C ILE A 245 46.48 -9.81 -2.97
N VAL A 246 47.04 -8.73 -3.48
CA VAL A 246 47.85 -7.77 -2.71
C VAL A 246 46.94 -6.93 -1.84
N ALA A 247 45.94 -6.32 -2.46
CA ALA A 247 44.95 -5.48 -1.81
C ALA A 247 43.65 -5.51 -2.62
N GLN A 248 42.52 -5.54 -1.93
CA GLN A 248 41.24 -5.19 -2.51
C GLN A 248 40.86 -3.79 -2.03
N ILE A 249 40.64 -2.88 -2.97
CA ILE A 249 40.31 -1.47 -2.65
C ILE A 249 38.94 -1.17 -3.26
N GLN A 250 38.05 -0.61 -2.44
CA GLN A 250 36.71 -0.21 -2.85
C GLN A 250 36.50 1.27 -2.61
N GLY A 251 36.01 1.96 -3.63
CA GLY A 251 35.70 3.38 -3.56
C GLY A 251 34.47 3.69 -2.72
N VAL A 252 34.50 4.89 -2.11
CA VAL A 252 33.44 5.41 -1.23
C VAL A 252 32.85 6.73 -1.73
N ASP A 253 33.31 7.25 -2.89
CA ASP A 253 32.80 8.47 -3.52
C ASP A 253 32.68 8.29 -5.05
N PRO A 254 31.45 8.25 -5.61
CA PRO A 254 30.16 8.34 -4.93
C PRO A 254 29.85 7.05 -4.14
N ILE A 255 29.16 7.17 -3.00
CA ILE A 255 28.72 6.02 -2.20
C ILE A 255 27.38 5.47 -2.69
N TRP A 256 27.14 4.17 -2.49
CA TRP A 256 25.87 3.55 -2.86
C TRP A 256 24.95 3.40 -1.65
N LEU A 257 23.66 3.65 -1.88
CA LEU A 257 22.56 3.35 -0.97
C LEU A 257 21.65 2.35 -1.66
N ASN A 258 21.46 1.18 -1.04
CA ASN A 258 20.56 0.15 -1.55
C ASN A 258 19.32 0.08 -0.67
N ALA A 259 18.15 0.35 -1.26
CA ALA A 259 16.87 0.27 -0.58
C ALA A 259 16.10 -0.98 -0.99
N ALA A 260 15.56 -1.70 0.00
CA ALA A 260 14.82 -2.94 -0.20
C ALA A 260 13.32 -2.65 -0.27
N VAL A 261 12.77 -2.62 -1.48
CA VAL A 261 11.37 -2.28 -1.75
C VAL A 261 10.53 -3.56 -1.86
N PRO A 262 9.47 -3.75 -1.05
CA PRO A 262 8.61 -4.91 -1.19
C PRO A 262 8.00 -5.03 -2.60
N GLU A 263 7.93 -6.25 -3.14
CA GLU A 263 7.40 -6.48 -4.50
C GLU A 263 5.95 -6.00 -4.68
N SER A 264 5.15 -6.02 -3.62
CA SER A 264 3.74 -5.60 -3.63
C SER A 264 3.54 -4.12 -3.97
N VAL A 265 4.55 -3.27 -3.75
CA VAL A 265 4.49 -1.82 -4.00
C VAL A 265 5.35 -1.40 -5.20
N ALA A 266 5.90 -2.35 -5.95
CA ALA A 266 6.75 -2.11 -7.13
C ALA A 266 6.11 -1.17 -8.15
N TYR A 267 4.79 -1.27 -8.34
CA TYR A 267 4.01 -0.46 -9.29
C TYR A 267 4.01 1.05 -8.97
N LEU A 268 4.39 1.43 -7.74
CA LEU A 268 4.54 2.83 -7.33
C LEU A 268 5.84 3.46 -7.82
N ILE A 269 6.87 2.64 -8.09
CA ILE A 269 8.16 3.12 -8.59
C ILE A 269 8.07 3.29 -10.09
N LYS A 270 7.89 4.55 -10.50
CA LYS A 270 7.96 5.00 -11.89
C LYS A 270 9.21 5.83 -12.13
N ASP A 271 9.57 6.06 -13.38
CA ASP A 271 10.72 6.91 -13.74
C ASP A 271 10.61 8.34 -13.20
N ALA A 272 9.38 8.85 -13.03
CA ALA A 272 9.11 10.18 -12.46
C ALA A 272 9.11 10.22 -10.93
N SER A 273 9.41 9.11 -10.24
CA SER A 273 9.39 9.05 -8.78
C SER A 273 10.46 9.95 -8.18
N GLN A 274 10.09 10.65 -7.10
CA GLN A 274 11.04 11.44 -6.33
C GLN A 274 11.45 10.67 -5.08
N PHE A 275 12.76 10.68 -4.84
CA PHE A 275 13.38 10.00 -3.72
C PHE A 275 14.05 11.01 -2.80
N GLN A 276 13.92 10.81 -1.50
CA GLN A 276 14.65 11.55 -0.50
C GLN A 276 15.35 10.57 0.46
N ALA A 277 16.68 10.64 0.50
CA ALA A 277 17.48 9.85 1.41
C ALA A 277 17.63 10.58 2.76
N SER A 278 17.46 9.83 3.85
CA SER A 278 17.69 10.27 5.22
C SER A 278 18.62 9.28 5.92
N ILE A 279 19.71 9.77 6.49
CA ILE A 279 20.67 8.95 7.24
C ILE A 279 20.58 9.36 8.71
N PRO A 280 20.19 8.45 9.63
CA PRO A 280 20.04 8.77 11.06
C PRO A 280 21.31 9.31 11.72
N ALA A 281 22.49 8.93 11.23
CA ALA A 281 23.76 9.48 11.71
C ALA A 281 23.91 10.98 11.44
N TYR A 282 23.14 11.54 10.49
CA TYR A 282 23.18 12.96 10.11
C TYR A 282 21.77 13.52 9.86
N PRO A 283 20.95 13.72 10.91
CA PRO A 283 19.54 14.09 10.76
C PRO A 283 19.29 15.42 10.04
N GLU A 284 20.20 16.38 10.16
CA GLU A 284 20.05 17.72 9.58
C GLU A 284 20.63 17.85 8.17
N LYS A 285 21.40 16.86 7.71
CA LYS A 285 21.99 16.89 6.36
C LYS A 285 20.97 16.39 5.33
N ARG A 286 20.83 17.15 4.25
CA ARG A 286 20.12 16.71 3.05
C ARG A 286 21.11 16.14 2.05
N PHE A 287 20.86 14.93 1.59
CA PHE A 287 21.71 14.25 0.62
C PHE A 287 21.15 14.44 -0.78
N ARG A 288 22.01 14.90 -1.70
CA ARG A 288 21.67 14.99 -3.11
C ARG A 288 21.83 13.62 -3.74
N ILE A 289 20.76 13.14 -4.38
CA ILE A 289 20.78 11.94 -5.21
C ILE A 289 21.33 12.30 -6.58
N GLU A 290 22.43 11.69 -7.00
CA GLU A 290 22.99 11.90 -8.34
C GLU A 290 22.25 11.06 -9.38
N LYS A 291 22.01 9.80 -9.04
CA LYS A 291 21.35 8.82 -9.90
C LYS A 291 20.71 7.74 -9.05
N TRP A 292 19.59 7.21 -9.52
CA TRP A 292 19.00 5.99 -8.99
C TRP A 292 18.74 4.99 -10.10
N THR A 293 18.67 3.71 -9.76
CA THR A 293 18.39 2.62 -10.69
C THR A 293 17.64 1.52 -9.96
N LEU A 294 16.49 1.13 -10.50
CA LEU A 294 15.79 -0.08 -10.08
C LEU A 294 16.52 -1.28 -10.70
N LEU A 295 17.00 -2.20 -9.86
CA LEU A 295 17.68 -3.39 -10.35
C LEU A 295 16.68 -4.35 -11.00
N PRO A 296 17.07 -5.08 -12.05
CA PRO A 296 16.17 -5.96 -12.79
C PRO A 296 15.80 -7.25 -12.05
N SER A 297 16.48 -7.55 -10.94
CA SER A 297 16.28 -8.76 -10.14
C SER A 297 15.65 -8.44 -8.77
N VAL A 298 14.70 -9.29 -8.35
CA VAL A 298 14.18 -9.34 -6.98
C VAL A 298 15.10 -10.22 -6.15
N ASP A 299 15.36 -9.82 -4.91
CA ASP A 299 16.02 -10.69 -3.93
C ASP A 299 15.03 -11.77 -3.44
N PRO A 300 15.26 -13.06 -3.74
CA PRO A 300 14.34 -14.14 -3.38
C PRO A 300 14.28 -14.40 -1.86
N ALA A 301 15.30 -14.01 -1.09
CA ALA A 301 15.32 -14.20 0.35
C ALA A 301 14.38 -13.22 1.06
N THR A 302 14.30 -11.99 0.55
CA THR A 302 13.51 -10.90 1.16
C THR A 302 12.24 -10.55 0.39
N ARG A 303 12.04 -11.12 -0.82
CA ARG A 303 10.98 -10.75 -1.79
C ARG A 303 10.91 -9.23 -2.01
N SER A 304 12.09 -8.63 -2.18
CA SER A 304 12.23 -7.19 -2.36
C SER A 304 12.99 -6.85 -3.64
N LEU A 305 12.50 -5.82 -4.33
CA LEU A 305 13.23 -5.15 -5.39
C LEU A 305 14.31 -4.26 -4.78
N GLN A 306 15.47 -4.24 -5.41
CA GLN A 306 16.59 -3.43 -4.97
C GLN A 306 16.61 -2.11 -5.76
N VAL A 307 16.41 -1.00 -5.06
CA VAL A 307 16.62 0.34 -5.63
C VAL A 307 18.00 0.81 -5.20
N ARG A 308 18.91 0.94 -6.17
CA ARG A 308 20.27 1.41 -5.96
C ARG A 308 20.36 2.91 -6.25
N ILE A 309 20.93 3.65 -5.32
CA ILE A 309 21.04 5.11 -5.36
C ILE A 309 22.51 5.50 -5.18
N GLN A 310 22.98 6.44 -5.99
CA GLN A 310 24.31 7.04 -5.86
C GLN A 310 24.19 8.38 -5.13
N LEU A 311 24.93 8.50 -4.03
CA LEU A 311 25.01 9.71 -3.21
C LEU A 311 26.42 10.29 -3.28
N ASP A 312 26.50 11.62 -3.36
CA ASP A 312 27.74 12.36 -3.21
C ASP A 312 28.30 12.16 -1.79
N ASN A 313 29.57 11.78 -1.69
CA ASN A 313 30.25 11.52 -0.43
C ASN A 313 31.68 12.08 -0.41
N ARG A 314 31.89 13.24 -1.05
CA ARG A 314 33.19 13.93 -1.05
C ARG A 314 33.75 14.26 0.34
N ASP A 315 32.87 14.44 1.32
CA ASP A 315 33.25 14.70 2.72
C ASP A 315 33.56 13.41 3.50
N GLU A 316 33.32 12.24 2.88
CA GLU A 316 33.50 10.90 3.43
C GLU A 316 32.82 10.69 4.79
N SER A 317 31.77 11.49 5.04
CA SER A 317 31.00 11.38 6.27
C SER A 317 30.14 10.12 6.26
N LEU A 318 29.67 9.70 5.08
CA LEU A 318 28.91 8.48 4.90
C LEU A 318 29.84 7.27 4.86
N LYS A 319 29.59 6.30 5.74
CA LYS A 319 30.38 5.07 5.85
C LYS A 319 29.55 3.87 5.39
N PRO A 320 30.13 2.96 4.60
CA PRO A 320 29.50 1.68 4.29
C PRO A 320 29.12 0.92 5.57
N GLY A 321 27.97 0.24 5.54
CA GLY A 321 27.36 -0.44 6.68
C GLY A 321 26.42 0.45 7.52
N MET A 322 26.37 1.77 7.29
CA MET A 322 25.37 2.63 7.92
C MET A 322 23.96 2.32 7.42
N ASN A 323 22.98 2.46 8.32
CA ASN A 323 21.57 2.40 7.97
C ASN A 323 21.13 3.73 7.35
N ALA A 324 20.18 3.65 6.42
CA ALA A 324 19.54 4.80 5.81
C ALA A 324 18.04 4.51 5.61
N TYR A 325 17.28 5.57 5.39
CA TYR A 325 15.88 5.51 5.01
C TYR A 325 15.69 6.23 3.69
N LEU A 326 14.92 5.61 2.81
CA LEU A 326 14.54 6.18 1.55
C LEU A 326 13.05 6.50 1.58
N ALA A 327 12.71 7.79 1.57
CA ALA A 327 11.35 8.22 1.37
C ALA A 327 11.07 8.26 -0.15
N LEU A 328 10.09 7.46 -0.58
CA LEU A 328 9.53 7.49 -1.92
C LEU A 328 8.30 8.39 -1.91
N SER A 329 8.31 9.41 -2.76
CA SER A 329 7.13 10.22 -3.08
C SER A 329 6.69 9.92 -4.51
N ALA A 330 5.50 9.33 -4.63
CA ALA A 330 4.90 8.97 -5.91
C ALA A 330 3.45 9.48 -5.99
N GLN A 331 2.97 9.75 -7.21
CA GLN A 331 1.58 10.17 -7.43
C GLN A 331 0.78 9.06 -8.13
N SER A 332 -0.44 8.83 -7.65
CA SER A 332 -1.41 7.98 -8.32
C SER A 332 -1.88 8.59 -9.65
N PRO A 333 -2.50 7.80 -10.54
CA PRO A 333 -3.42 8.33 -11.54
C PRO A 333 -4.54 9.16 -10.88
N GLU A 334 -5.19 10.04 -11.63
CA GLU A 334 -6.34 10.78 -11.10
C GLU A 334 -7.50 9.86 -10.73
N MET A 335 -7.94 9.95 -9.48
CA MET A 335 -8.99 9.14 -8.88
C MET A 335 -9.88 10.00 -8.00
N LEU A 336 -11.01 9.44 -7.55
CA LEU A 336 -11.84 10.08 -6.55
C LEU A 336 -11.17 9.95 -5.19
N LEU A 337 -10.99 11.08 -4.50
CA LEU A 337 -10.35 11.15 -3.20
C LEU A 337 -11.38 11.55 -2.15
N ILE A 338 -11.37 10.82 -1.04
CA ILE A 338 -12.15 11.10 0.16
C ILE A 338 -11.24 11.03 1.39
N PRO A 339 -11.57 11.73 2.48
CA PRO A 339 -10.88 11.54 3.75
C PRO A 339 -11.02 10.09 4.24
N SER A 340 -9.93 9.47 4.68
CA SER A 340 -9.93 8.06 5.11
C SER A 340 -10.89 7.81 6.28
N ARG A 341 -11.07 8.82 7.15
CA ARG A 341 -12.06 8.82 8.24
C ARG A 341 -13.52 8.73 7.79
N ALA A 342 -13.84 8.96 6.52
CA ALA A 342 -15.19 8.80 5.96
C ALA A 342 -15.50 7.36 5.54
N VAL A 343 -14.48 6.49 5.49
CA VAL A 343 -14.57 5.12 5.04
C VAL A 343 -14.89 4.19 6.19
N ILE A 344 -15.88 3.32 5.99
CA ILE A 344 -16.20 2.22 6.89
C ILE A 344 -15.80 0.92 6.20
N ASP A 345 -14.80 0.24 6.77
CA ASP A 345 -14.36 -1.07 6.31
C ASP A 345 -14.72 -2.12 7.37
N SER A 346 -15.65 -3.02 7.04
CA SER A 346 -16.01 -4.16 7.90
C SER A 346 -15.29 -5.45 7.52
N GLY A 347 -14.23 -5.38 6.69
CA GLY A 347 -13.45 -6.49 6.17
C GLY A 347 -14.09 -7.20 4.98
N SER A 348 -15.40 -7.44 5.04
CA SER A 348 -16.18 -8.05 3.93
C SER A 348 -16.79 -7.02 2.98
N GLU A 349 -16.92 -5.77 3.41
CA GLU A 349 -17.62 -4.70 2.69
C GLU A 349 -16.99 -3.36 3.04
N GLN A 350 -16.77 -2.54 2.02
CA GLN A 350 -16.26 -1.17 2.14
C GLN A 350 -17.36 -0.21 1.70
N ARG A 351 -17.67 0.78 2.55
CA ARG A 351 -18.76 1.73 2.30
C ARG A 351 -18.49 3.11 2.88
N VAL A 352 -19.26 4.07 2.42
CA VAL A 352 -19.30 5.44 2.95
C VAL A 352 -20.75 5.88 3.14
N ILE A 353 -20.97 6.89 3.98
CA ILE A 353 -22.26 7.55 4.09
C ILE A 353 -22.22 8.86 3.31
N THR A 354 -23.07 8.97 2.28
CA THR A 354 -23.25 10.18 1.47
C THR A 354 -24.43 11.01 1.98
N LEU A 355 -24.38 12.32 1.79
CA LEU A 355 -25.48 13.24 2.04
C LEU A 355 -26.10 13.66 0.70
N ASP A 356 -27.38 13.36 0.48
CA ASP A 356 -28.10 13.73 -0.73
C ASP A 356 -28.51 15.22 -0.71
N SER A 357 -29.05 15.72 -1.83
CA SER A 357 -29.51 17.11 -1.94
C SER A 357 -30.72 17.45 -1.07
N GLU A 358 -31.43 16.44 -0.55
CA GLU A 358 -32.61 16.58 0.31
C GLU A 358 -32.26 16.41 1.81
N GLY A 359 -30.96 16.25 2.13
CA GLY A 359 -30.46 16.11 3.50
C GLY A 359 -30.52 14.68 4.07
N ARG A 360 -30.75 13.67 3.24
CA ARG A 360 -30.75 12.25 3.64
C ARG A 360 -29.35 11.66 3.60
N PHE A 361 -29.09 10.78 4.57
CA PHE A 361 -27.86 10.01 4.65
C PHE A 361 -28.05 8.67 3.93
N VAL A 362 -27.29 8.45 2.87
CA VAL A 362 -27.40 7.26 2.02
C VAL A 362 -26.10 6.46 2.10
N PRO A 363 -26.12 5.21 2.61
CA PRO A 363 -24.96 4.34 2.54
C PRO A 363 -24.69 3.94 1.08
N LYS A 364 -23.44 4.05 0.66
CA LYS A 364 -22.97 3.59 -0.65
C LYS A 364 -21.77 2.67 -0.50
N ALA A 365 -21.80 1.54 -1.19
CA ALA A 365 -20.65 0.65 -1.30
C ALA A 365 -19.59 1.30 -2.19
N ILE A 366 -18.33 1.17 -1.79
CA ILE A 366 -17.19 1.70 -2.54
C ILE A 366 -16.14 0.63 -2.74
N ARG A 367 -15.30 0.80 -3.76
CA ARG A 367 -14.09 0.00 -3.92
C ARG A 367 -12.87 0.88 -3.68
N ILE A 368 -12.12 0.57 -2.64
CA ILE A 368 -10.88 1.27 -2.31
C ILE A 368 -9.78 0.80 -3.26
N PHE A 369 -9.04 1.75 -3.82
CA PHE A 369 -7.80 1.47 -4.56
C PHE A 369 -6.59 1.50 -3.61
N HIS A 370 -6.43 2.60 -2.87
CA HIS A 370 -5.35 2.75 -1.89
C HIS A 370 -5.64 3.86 -0.89
N GLU A 371 -4.91 3.86 0.22
CA GLU A 371 -4.98 4.89 1.26
C GLU A 371 -3.58 5.46 1.53
N SER A 372 -3.45 6.79 1.60
CA SER A 372 -2.19 7.45 1.97
C SER A 372 -2.47 8.86 2.50
N ASN A 373 -1.69 9.31 3.49
CA ASN A 373 -1.76 10.67 4.04
C ASN A 373 -3.20 11.12 4.42
N GLU A 374 -3.94 10.26 5.14
CA GLU A 374 -5.34 10.50 5.58
C GLU A 374 -6.38 10.64 4.45
N LEU A 375 -5.99 10.29 3.22
CA LEU A 375 -6.87 10.26 2.06
C LEU A 375 -6.94 8.85 1.49
N THR A 376 -8.15 8.47 1.08
CA THR A 376 -8.43 7.20 0.42
C THR A 376 -8.82 7.47 -1.02
N ALA A 377 -8.12 6.84 -1.94
CA ALA A 377 -8.46 6.80 -3.36
C ALA A 377 -9.50 5.71 -3.61
N VAL A 378 -10.62 6.11 -4.19
CA VAL A 378 -11.76 5.25 -4.51
C VAL A 378 -11.76 5.00 -6.02
N SER A 379 -11.75 3.73 -6.41
CA SER A 379 -11.80 3.34 -7.83
C SER A 379 -13.22 3.36 -8.38
N ASP A 380 -14.22 3.08 -7.53
CA ASP A 380 -15.63 2.94 -7.94
C ASP A 380 -16.60 3.14 -6.75
N GLY A 381 -17.84 3.52 -7.05
CA GLY A 381 -18.94 3.66 -6.09
C GLY A 381 -19.30 5.08 -5.65
N LEU A 382 -18.60 6.11 -6.16
CA LEU A 382 -18.86 7.52 -5.86
C LEU A 382 -18.81 8.40 -7.11
N SER A 383 -19.42 9.59 -7.01
CA SER A 383 -19.30 10.64 -8.01
C SER A 383 -18.58 11.86 -7.44
N GLU A 384 -18.01 12.67 -8.33
CA GLU A 384 -17.36 13.92 -7.95
C GLU A 384 -18.38 14.92 -7.38
N ASN A 385 -17.99 15.69 -6.37
CA ASN A 385 -18.80 16.64 -5.61
C ASN A 385 -19.89 16.05 -4.69
N GLU A 386 -20.03 14.72 -4.61
CA GLU A 386 -20.89 14.12 -3.57
C GLU A 386 -20.36 14.49 -2.18
N ALA A 387 -21.26 14.72 -1.22
CA ALA A 387 -20.87 15.03 0.15
C ALA A 387 -20.77 13.73 0.96
N VAL A 388 -19.60 13.43 1.53
CA VAL A 388 -19.36 12.27 2.40
C VAL A 388 -19.24 12.71 3.85
N VAL A 389 -19.81 11.93 4.77
CA VAL A 389 -19.76 12.19 6.22
C VAL A 389 -18.37 11.81 6.76
N THR A 390 -17.71 12.74 7.43
CA THR A 390 -16.36 12.57 8.00
C THR A 390 -16.31 12.61 9.53
N SER A 391 -17.39 13.08 10.18
CA SER A 391 -17.51 13.15 11.64
C SER A 391 -18.91 12.76 12.06
N GLY A 392 -19.05 12.04 13.17
CA GLY A 392 -20.31 11.42 13.59
C GLY A 392 -20.64 10.11 12.85
N LEU A 393 -19.74 9.61 11.99
CA LEU A 393 -19.96 8.50 11.08
C LEU A 393 -20.55 7.25 11.76
N PHE A 394 -20.03 6.87 12.94
CA PHE A 394 -20.48 5.67 13.66
C PHE A 394 -21.96 5.71 14.06
N LEU A 395 -22.46 6.85 14.55
CA LEU A 395 -23.85 6.96 14.98
C LEU A 395 -24.80 6.97 13.78
N ILE A 396 -24.42 7.66 12.71
CA ILE A 396 -25.20 7.70 11.47
C ILE A 396 -25.24 6.32 10.82
N ASP A 397 -24.11 5.61 10.80
CA ASP A 397 -24.04 4.24 10.28
C ASP A 397 -24.85 3.26 11.13
N SER A 398 -24.82 3.43 12.46
CA SER A 398 -25.64 2.62 13.38
C SER A 398 -27.13 2.83 13.13
N GLU A 399 -27.55 4.09 12.96
CA GLU A 399 -28.95 4.42 12.63
C GLU A 399 -29.34 3.90 11.23
N ALA A 400 -28.43 3.99 10.26
CA ALA A 400 -28.61 3.43 8.91
C ALA A 400 -28.74 1.90 8.94
N ASN A 401 -28.07 1.24 9.88
CA ASN A 401 -28.18 -0.20 10.07
C ASN A 401 -29.52 -0.57 10.75
N ILE A 402 -29.92 0.15 11.80
CA ILE A 402 -31.17 -0.08 12.54
C ILE A 402 -32.42 0.21 11.68
N SER A 403 -32.37 1.23 10.84
CA SER A 403 -33.42 1.57 9.87
C SER A 403 -33.53 0.58 8.69
N GLY A 404 -32.53 -0.27 8.49
CA GLY A 404 -32.47 -1.22 7.37
C GLY A 404 -31.98 -0.61 6.05
N ALA A 405 -31.46 0.62 6.07
CA ALA A 405 -30.91 1.27 4.87
C ALA A 405 -29.70 0.51 4.29
N LEU A 406 -28.88 -0.12 5.12
CA LEU A 406 -27.77 -0.99 4.67
C LEU A 406 -28.26 -2.23 3.91
N ASP A 407 -29.34 -2.87 4.38
CA ASP A 407 -29.91 -4.05 3.72
C ASP A 407 -30.51 -3.67 2.36
N LYS A 408 -31.18 -2.51 2.28
CA LYS A 408 -31.69 -1.94 1.02
C LYS A 408 -30.55 -1.68 0.01
N MET A 409 -29.44 -1.09 0.45
CA MET A 409 -28.25 -0.86 -0.39
C MET A 409 -27.68 -2.18 -0.94
N ARG A 410 -27.51 -3.21 -0.09
CA ARG A 410 -26.99 -4.52 -0.52
C ARG A 410 -27.90 -5.21 -1.54
N ALA A 411 -29.22 -5.08 -1.37
CA ALA A 411 -30.20 -5.61 -2.31
C ALA A 411 -30.13 -4.91 -3.68
N GLN A 412 -29.91 -3.59 -3.71
CA GLN A 412 -29.73 -2.81 -4.95
C GLN A 412 -28.44 -3.19 -5.67
N ASN A 413 -27.31 -3.28 -4.96
CA ASN A 413 -26.03 -3.67 -5.55
C ASN A 413 -26.05 -5.11 -6.12
N SER A 414 -26.82 -6.02 -5.51
CA SER A 414 -27.00 -7.39 -6.00
C SER A 414 -27.86 -7.46 -7.28
N ALA A 415 -28.75 -6.49 -7.48
CA ALA A 415 -29.59 -6.37 -8.68
C ALA A 415 -28.85 -5.70 -9.86
N GLU A 416 -27.85 -4.85 -9.59
CA GLU A 416 -27.02 -4.18 -10.60
C GLU A 416 -25.77 -4.99 -11.03
N ALA A 417 -25.47 -6.12 -10.38
CA ALA A 417 -24.38 -7.00 -10.84
C ALA A 417 -24.74 -7.62 -12.22
N PRO A 418 -23.91 -7.49 -13.26
CA PRO A 418 -24.24 -8.03 -14.57
C PRO A 418 -24.34 -9.56 -14.48
N SER A 419 -25.49 -10.07 -14.92
CA SER A 419 -25.76 -11.50 -15.16
C SER A 419 -24.85 -12.03 -16.27
N GLY A 420 -23.58 -12.25 -15.95
CA GLY A 420 -22.57 -12.84 -16.82
C GLY A 420 -22.31 -14.30 -16.45
N SER A 421 -23.33 -15.15 -16.57
CA SER A 421 -23.14 -16.61 -16.64
C SER A 421 -23.83 -17.14 -17.89
N HIS A 422 -23.15 -17.02 -19.02
CA HIS A 422 -23.40 -17.93 -20.14
C HIS A 422 -22.34 -19.03 -20.10
N GLY A 423 -22.85 -20.26 -20.02
CA GLY A 423 -22.08 -21.48 -19.86
C GLY A 423 -21.05 -21.64 -20.97
N GLY A 424 -19.81 -21.88 -20.56
CA GLY A 424 -18.80 -22.49 -21.41
C GLY A 424 -18.80 -23.99 -21.14
N GLU A 425 -19.35 -24.76 -22.07
CA GLU A 425 -19.08 -26.19 -22.18
C GLU A 425 -17.56 -26.45 -22.14
N ARG A 426 -17.14 -27.37 -21.27
CA ARG A 426 -15.80 -27.95 -21.32
C ARG A 426 -15.75 -28.92 -22.51
N PRO A 427 -14.81 -28.78 -23.46
CA PRO A 427 -14.47 -29.91 -24.31
C PRO A 427 -13.58 -30.85 -23.50
N GLU A 428 -14.05 -32.07 -23.31
CA GLU A 428 -13.23 -33.21 -22.93
C GLU A 428 -12.16 -33.41 -24.01
N HIS A 429 -10.88 -33.29 -23.64
CA HIS A 429 -9.79 -33.79 -24.47
C HIS A 429 -9.31 -35.13 -23.89
N GLN A 430 -9.76 -36.20 -24.54
CA GLN A 430 -9.11 -37.51 -24.52
C GLN A 430 -7.78 -37.44 -25.29
N GLY A 431 -6.77 -38.13 -24.75
CA GLY A 431 -5.71 -38.85 -25.47
C GLY A 431 -4.66 -38.04 -26.24
N HIS A 432 -3.41 -38.03 -25.76
CA HIS A 432 -2.37 -39.02 -26.13
C HIS A 432 -1.14 -38.90 -25.25
#